data_AF-A0A1M4NIU6-F1
#
_entry.id   AF-A0A1M4NIU6-F1
#
_cell.length_a   1.000
_cell.length_b   1.000
_cell.length_c   1.000
_cell.angle_alpha   90.00
_cell.angle_beta   90.00
_cell.angle_gamma   90.00
#
_symmetry.space_group_name_H-M   'P 1'
#
loop_
_entity.id
_entity.type
_entity.pdbx_description
1 polymer ?
#
loop_
_entity_poly.entity_id
_entity_poly.type
_entity_poly.pdbx_seq_one_letter_code
_entity_poly.pdbx_strand_id
1 'polypeptide(L)'
;MNKKKMILTSLASVAILGAGFVASQPTVVRAEEAPVASQSKAEKDYDAAKRDAENAKKALEEAKRAQKKYEDDQKKTEEKAKEEKQASEAEQKANLKYQLLLQKYVSESDGKKKKEIEKQADAAKKENEIKKAELNKIRQEIVVPSSQQLEVTRRKAEVAKAKEPGLRKRVEEAEKKVTEAKQKLDAERAKEVALQAKIAELENEVYRLETELKGIDESDSEDYVKEGLRAPLQSELDAKRTKLSTLEELSDKIDELDAEIAKLEKNVEYFKKTDAEQTEQYLAAAEKDLADKKAELEKTEADLKKAVNEPEKPAEETPAPAPKPEQPAEQPKPAPAPQPAPAPKPEKTDDQQAEEDYARRSEEEYNRLPQQQPPKAEKPAPAPKPEQPVPAPKTGWKQENGMWYFYNTDGSMATGWLQNNGSWYYLNSNGVMATGWLQYNGSWYYLNANGAMATGWAKVNVHGTT
;
A
#
# COMPACT_ATOMS: atom_id res chain seq x y z
N MET A 1 7.76 29.11 -15.58
CA MET A 1 7.24 28.66 -16.90
C MET A 1 6.39 27.41 -16.66
N ASN A 2 5.07 27.56 -16.76
CA ASN A 2 4.05 26.58 -16.36
C ASN A 2 4.04 25.31 -17.24
N LYS A 3 3.96 24.14 -16.62
CA LYS A 3 3.88 22.82 -17.28
C LYS A 3 2.67 22.67 -18.21
N LYS A 4 1.59 23.45 -18.01
CA LYS A 4 0.40 23.48 -18.88
C LYS A 4 0.67 24.03 -20.29
N LYS A 5 1.60 24.99 -20.48
CA LYS A 5 2.04 25.44 -21.83
C LYS A 5 2.80 24.35 -22.61
N MET A 6 3.30 23.33 -21.94
CA MET A 6 4.06 22.23 -22.56
C MET A 6 3.15 21.08 -23.04
N ILE A 7 1.93 20.94 -22.49
CA ILE A 7 0.97 19.92 -22.93
C ILE A 7 0.25 20.36 -24.23
N LEU A 8 -0.01 21.66 -24.40
CA LEU A 8 -0.62 22.21 -25.61
C LEU A 8 0.30 22.17 -26.85
N THR A 9 1.62 22.25 -26.67
CA THR A 9 2.57 22.07 -27.79
C THR A 9 2.69 20.62 -28.26
N SER A 10 2.24 19.64 -27.46
CA SER A 10 2.26 18.22 -27.82
C SER A 10 1.04 17.79 -28.65
N LEU A 11 -0.12 18.44 -28.53
CA LEU A 11 -1.35 18.02 -29.22
C LEU A 11 -1.55 18.69 -30.59
N ALA A 12 -0.81 19.76 -30.90
CA ALA A 12 -0.82 20.39 -32.23
C ALA A 12 0.14 19.74 -33.26
N SER A 13 0.91 18.71 -32.88
CA SER A 13 1.95 18.10 -33.74
C SER A 13 1.58 16.72 -34.32
N VAL A 14 0.31 16.52 -34.69
CA VAL A 14 -0.09 15.38 -35.54
C VAL A 14 -0.60 15.90 -36.88
N ALA A 15 0.35 16.26 -37.74
CA ALA A 15 0.33 16.12 -39.20
C ALA A 15 1.35 17.10 -39.82
N ILE A 16 2.54 16.61 -40.17
CA ILE A 16 3.28 16.96 -41.39
C ILE A 16 4.32 15.85 -41.62
N LEU A 17 4.12 15.09 -42.69
CA LEU A 17 5.10 14.23 -43.34
C LEU A 17 6.15 15.11 -44.03
N GLY A 18 7.45 14.85 -43.85
CA GLY A 18 8.48 15.38 -44.75
C GLY A 18 9.90 15.53 -44.17
N ALA A 19 10.74 14.53 -44.43
CA ALA A 19 12.19 14.54 -44.62
C ALA A 19 13.10 15.54 -43.86
N GLY A 20 14.06 15.00 -43.09
CA GLY A 20 15.27 15.73 -42.69
C GLY A 20 15.89 15.24 -41.38
N PHE A 21 16.75 14.22 -41.46
CA PHE A 21 17.52 13.70 -40.33
C PHE A 21 18.71 14.63 -40.03
N VAL A 22 18.73 15.29 -38.86
CA VAL A 22 19.98 15.78 -38.23
C VAL A 22 19.90 15.47 -36.74
N ALA A 23 20.78 14.59 -36.29
CA ALA A 23 20.91 14.19 -34.90
C ALA A 23 21.57 15.32 -34.08
N SER A 24 20.78 15.98 -33.24
CA SER A 24 21.27 16.76 -32.10
C SER A 24 20.80 16.05 -30.83
N GLN A 25 21.74 15.71 -29.95
CA GLN A 25 21.45 14.97 -28.72
C GLN A 25 20.55 15.81 -27.78
N PRO A 26 19.51 15.23 -27.16
CA PRO A 26 18.71 15.96 -26.20
C PRO A 26 19.53 16.21 -24.95
N THR A 27 19.85 17.48 -24.70
CA THR A 27 20.28 17.94 -23.38
C THR A 27 19.09 17.76 -22.44
N VAL A 28 19.14 16.74 -21.59
CA VAL A 28 18.09 16.48 -20.59
C VAL A 28 18.23 17.52 -19.49
N VAL A 29 17.49 18.62 -19.62
CA VAL A 29 17.29 19.56 -18.53
C VAL A 29 16.46 18.83 -17.48
N ARG A 30 17.08 18.57 -16.33
CA ARG A 30 16.44 18.01 -15.14
C ARG A 30 15.29 18.95 -14.75
N ALA A 31 14.06 18.53 -15.05
CA ALA A 31 12.89 19.13 -14.44
C ALA A 31 13.02 18.92 -12.93
N GLU A 32 13.16 20.00 -12.17
CA GLU A 32 12.82 19.97 -10.76
C GLU A 32 11.42 19.36 -10.65
N GLU A 33 11.30 18.31 -9.84
CA GLU A 33 10.02 17.70 -9.50
C GLU A 33 9.17 18.78 -8.84
N ALA A 34 8.33 19.46 -9.64
CA ALA A 34 7.18 20.18 -9.13
C ALA A 34 6.45 19.24 -8.16
N PRO A 35 5.98 19.73 -7.00
CA PRO A 35 5.32 18.90 -6.00
C PRO A 35 4.25 18.05 -6.69
N VAL A 36 4.36 16.73 -6.52
CA VAL A 36 3.37 15.78 -7.03
C VAL A 36 2.03 16.21 -6.43
N ALA A 37 1.09 16.62 -7.30
CA ALA A 37 -0.26 16.98 -6.89
C ALA A 37 -0.81 15.89 -5.96
N SER A 38 -1.54 16.29 -4.93
CA SER A 38 -2.13 15.33 -4.00
C SER A 38 -3.04 14.39 -4.81
N GLN A 39 -2.83 13.07 -4.69
CA GLN A 39 -3.68 12.11 -5.40
C GLN A 39 -5.15 12.37 -5.03
N SER A 40 -6.03 12.39 -6.04
CA SER A 40 -7.46 12.56 -5.81
C SER A 40 -7.99 11.46 -4.90
N LYS A 41 -9.12 11.72 -4.24
CA LYS A 41 -9.76 10.71 -3.39
C LYS A 41 -10.09 9.44 -4.19
N ALA A 42 -10.59 9.58 -5.43
CA ALA A 42 -10.90 8.42 -6.25
C ALA A 42 -9.65 7.64 -6.68
N GLU A 43 -8.51 8.33 -6.89
CA GLU A 43 -7.24 7.69 -7.21
C GLU A 43 -6.70 6.90 -6.00
N LYS A 44 -6.75 7.49 -4.81
CA LYS A 44 -6.42 6.81 -3.55
C LYS A 44 -7.30 5.58 -3.29
N ASP A 45 -8.62 5.72 -3.50
CA ASP A 45 -9.59 4.64 -3.34
C ASP A 45 -9.33 3.49 -4.33
N TYR A 46 -8.98 3.81 -5.58
CA TYR A 46 -8.64 2.83 -6.61
C TYR A 46 -7.33 2.08 -6.29
N ASP A 47 -6.30 2.80 -5.84
CA ASP A 47 -5.03 2.20 -5.42
C ASP A 47 -5.22 1.31 -4.18
N ALA A 48 -6.02 1.74 -3.21
CA ALA A 48 -6.36 0.93 -2.04
C ALA A 48 -7.11 -0.35 -2.44
N ALA A 49 -8.14 -0.23 -3.29
CA ALA A 49 -8.89 -1.38 -3.79
C ALA A 49 -7.99 -2.38 -4.54
N LYS A 50 -7.02 -1.89 -5.34
CA LYS A 50 -6.04 -2.74 -6.03
C LYS A 50 -5.17 -3.53 -5.05
N ARG A 51 -4.62 -2.85 -4.02
CA ARG A 51 -3.80 -3.51 -3.00
C ARG A 51 -4.61 -4.57 -2.26
N ASP A 52 -5.87 -4.28 -1.92
CA ASP A 52 -6.76 -5.23 -1.27
C ASP A 52 -7.05 -6.46 -2.14
N ALA A 53 -7.29 -6.26 -3.44
CA ALA A 53 -7.48 -7.35 -4.39
C ALA A 53 -6.22 -8.20 -4.55
N GLU A 54 -5.04 -7.59 -4.62
CA GLU A 54 -3.76 -8.29 -4.67
C GLU A 54 -3.51 -9.12 -3.41
N ASN A 55 -3.75 -8.53 -2.23
CA ASN A 55 -3.65 -9.22 -0.94
C ASN A 55 -4.62 -10.41 -0.84
N ALA A 56 -5.87 -10.23 -1.31
CA ALA A 56 -6.84 -11.32 -1.35
C ALA A 56 -6.39 -12.47 -2.27
N LYS A 57 -5.86 -12.14 -3.46
CA LYS A 57 -5.30 -13.13 -4.39
C LYS A 57 -4.13 -13.89 -3.78
N LYS A 58 -3.21 -13.18 -3.13
CA LYS A 58 -2.06 -13.78 -2.46
C LYS A 58 -2.50 -14.75 -1.36
N ALA A 59 -3.49 -14.39 -0.54
CA ALA A 59 -4.04 -15.28 0.49
C ALA A 59 -4.66 -16.55 -0.12
N LEU A 60 -5.39 -16.42 -1.23
CA LEU A 60 -5.95 -17.58 -1.95
C LEU A 60 -4.85 -18.49 -2.52
N GLU A 61 -3.80 -17.93 -3.11
CA GLU A 61 -2.67 -18.71 -3.64
C GLU A 61 -1.86 -19.39 -2.54
N GLU A 62 -1.67 -18.75 -1.39
CA GLU A 62 -1.04 -19.37 -0.22
C GLU A 62 -1.85 -20.58 0.29
N ALA A 63 -3.18 -20.48 0.31
CA ALA A 63 -4.05 -21.59 0.67
C ALA A 63 -3.93 -22.77 -0.32
N LYS A 64 -3.91 -22.49 -1.64
CA LYS A 64 -3.69 -23.53 -2.67
C LYS A 64 -2.31 -24.17 -2.55
N ARG A 65 -1.27 -23.39 -2.27
CA ARG A 65 0.10 -23.88 -2.08
C ARG A 65 0.21 -24.82 -0.89
N ALA A 66 -0.50 -24.54 0.21
CA ALA A 66 -0.55 -25.43 1.37
C ALA A 66 -1.17 -26.79 1.02
N GLN A 67 -2.26 -26.80 0.25
CA GLN A 67 -2.89 -28.03 -0.24
C GLN A 67 -1.95 -28.82 -1.15
N LYS A 68 -1.38 -28.16 -2.16
CA LYS A 68 -0.42 -28.78 -3.08
C LYS A 68 0.80 -29.37 -2.37
N LYS A 69 1.31 -28.69 -1.33
CA LYS A 69 2.45 -29.19 -0.57
C LYS A 69 2.13 -30.54 0.09
N TYR A 70 0.94 -30.70 0.67
CA TYR A 70 0.54 -31.97 1.27
C TYR A 70 0.40 -33.08 0.21
N GLU A 71 -0.18 -32.77 -0.95
CA GLU A 71 -0.29 -33.72 -2.08
C GLU A 71 1.09 -34.16 -2.59
N ASP A 72 2.02 -33.23 -2.77
CA ASP A 72 3.39 -33.51 -3.19
C ASP A 72 4.15 -34.35 -2.13
N ASP A 73 4.01 -34.01 -0.85
CA ASP A 73 4.61 -34.75 0.28
C ASP A 73 4.05 -36.18 0.36
N GLN A 74 2.73 -36.35 0.18
CA GLN A 74 2.06 -37.65 0.17
C GLN A 74 2.54 -38.49 -1.02
N LYS A 75 2.54 -37.93 -2.23
CA LYS A 75 2.98 -38.61 -3.44
C LYS A 75 4.43 -39.10 -3.32
N LYS A 76 5.33 -38.25 -2.83
CA LYS A 76 6.74 -38.61 -2.62
C LYS A 76 6.88 -39.77 -1.62
N THR A 77 6.05 -39.79 -0.58
CA THR A 77 6.03 -40.84 0.44
C THR A 77 5.54 -42.17 -0.15
N GLU A 78 4.48 -42.14 -0.97
CA GLU A 78 3.95 -43.32 -1.67
C GLU A 78 4.94 -43.87 -2.71
N GLU A 79 5.59 -43.00 -3.49
CA GLU A 79 6.61 -43.38 -4.47
C GLU A 79 7.80 -44.06 -3.78
N LYS A 80 8.33 -43.48 -2.69
CA LYS A 80 9.40 -44.11 -1.90
C LYS A 80 8.99 -45.48 -1.39
N ALA A 81 7.79 -45.59 -0.79
CA ALA A 81 7.33 -46.85 -0.22
C ALA A 81 7.22 -47.95 -1.29
N LYS A 82 6.77 -47.60 -2.49
CA LYS A 82 6.69 -48.52 -3.63
C LYS A 82 8.07 -48.97 -4.10
N GLU A 83 9.01 -48.05 -4.26
CA GLU A 83 10.39 -48.38 -4.68
C GLU A 83 11.12 -49.21 -3.63
N GLU A 84 11.01 -48.84 -2.35
CA GLU A 84 11.62 -49.58 -1.25
C GLU A 84 11.05 -51.00 -1.14
N LYS A 85 9.74 -51.17 -1.32
CA LYS A 85 9.10 -52.49 -1.35
C LYS A 85 9.67 -53.36 -2.47
N GLN A 86 9.75 -52.83 -3.69
CA GLN A 86 10.29 -53.57 -4.83
C GLN A 86 11.76 -53.95 -4.64
N ALA A 87 12.58 -53.03 -4.14
CA ALA A 87 13.99 -53.29 -3.85
C ALA A 87 14.17 -54.30 -2.70
N SER A 88 13.33 -54.23 -1.67
CA SER A 88 13.34 -55.19 -0.55
C SER A 88 12.94 -56.59 -0.99
N GLU A 89 11.93 -56.73 -1.85
CA GLU A 89 11.54 -58.04 -2.41
C GLU A 89 12.66 -58.63 -3.28
N ALA A 90 13.35 -57.79 -4.07
CA ALA A 90 14.50 -58.22 -4.87
C ALA A 90 15.71 -58.65 -4.01
N GLU A 91 16.02 -57.91 -2.95
CA GLU A 91 17.07 -58.26 -1.99
C GLU A 91 16.75 -59.57 -1.26
N GLN A 92 15.52 -59.75 -0.79
CA GLN A 92 15.08 -60.98 -0.12
C GLN A 92 15.19 -62.19 -1.05
N LYS A 93 14.82 -62.03 -2.33
CA LYS A 93 14.94 -63.11 -3.33
C LYS A 93 16.40 -63.47 -3.60
N ALA A 94 17.29 -62.48 -3.71
CA ALA A 94 18.73 -62.71 -3.89
C ALA A 94 19.36 -63.37 -2.64
N ASN A 95 18.97 -62.93 -1.45
CA ASN A 95 19.41 -63.52 -0.19
C ASN A 95 18.94 -64.98 -0.06
N LEU A 96 17.66 -65.27 -0.34
CA LEU A 96 17.12 -66.63 -0.32
C LEU A 96 17.89 -67.55 -1.29
N LYS A 97 18.16 -67.08 -2.51
CA LYS A 97 18.96 -67.83 -3.50
C LYS A 97 20.35 -68.17 -2.96
N TYR A 98 21.04 -67.21 -2.34
CA TYR A 98 22.33 -67.43 -1.72
C TYR A 98 22.27 -68.46 -0.57
N GLN A 99 21.29 -68.35 0.32
CA GLN A 99 21.11 -69.29 1.43
C GLN A 99 20.83 -70.72 0.95
N LEU A 100 19.99 -70.89 -0.07
CA LEU A 100 19.69 -72.20 -0.66
C LEU A 100 20.94 -72.83 -1.30
N LEU A 101 21.82 -72.04 -1.91
CA LEU A 101 23.08 -72.53 -2.47
C LEU A 101 24.07 -72.94 -1.37
N LEU A 102 24.14 -72.19 -0.27
CA LEU A 102 24.94 -72.60 0.91
C LEU A 102 24.43 -73.92 1.50
N GLN A 103 23.12 -74.08 1.62
CA GLN A 103 22.52 -75.33 2.11
C GLN A 103 22.88 -76.51 1.19
N LYS A 104 22.77 -76.32 -0.14
CA LYS A 104 23.17 -77.32 -1.13
C LYS A 104 24.66 -77.67 -1.02
N TYR A 105 25.52 -76.68 -0.86
CA TYR A 105 26.97 -76.85 -0.71
C TYR A 105 27.33 -77.73 0.50
N VAL A 106 26.65 -77.51 1.64
CA VAL A 106 26.85 -78.30 2.86
C VAL A 106 26.40 -79.76 2.67
N SER A 107 25.33 -79.98 1.92
CA SER A 107 24.80 -81.33 1.67
C SER A 107 25.49 -82.12 0.54
N GLU A 108 26.31 -81.48 -0.29
CA GLU A 108 26.92 -82.12 -1.47
C GLU A 108 28.24 -82.83 -1.14
N SER A 109 28.34 -84.10 -1.52
CA SER A 109 29.50 -84.96 -1.31
C SER A 109 30.43 -85.05 -2.53
N ASP A 110 29.92 -84.82 -3.74
CA ASP A 110 30.71 -84.87 -4.97
C ASP A 110 31.58 -83.61 -5.12
N GLY A 111 32.91 -83.78 -5.15
CA GLY A 111 33.85 -82.66 -5.18
C GLY A 111 33.78 -81.78 -6.44
N LYS A 112 33.35 -82.30 -7.60
CA LYS A 112 33.16 -81.50 -8.82
C LYS A 112 31.89 -80.67 -8.74
N LYS A 113 30.77 -81.28 -8.33
CA LYS A 113 29.50 -80.57 -8.12
C LYS A 113 29.61 -79.53 -7.02
N LYS A 114 30.34 -79.82 -5.95
CA LYS A 114 30.59 -78.90 -4.84
C LYS A 114 31.30 -77.62 -5.30
N LYS A 115 32.33 -77.72 -6.15
CA LYS A 115 33.00 -76.55 -6.75
C LYS A 115 32.08 -75.73 -7.65
N GLU A 116 31.16 -76.37 -8.38
CA GLU A 116 30.18 -75.66 -9.20
C GLU A 116 29.16 -74.92 -8.33
N ILE A 117 28.66 -75.55 -7.26
CA ILE A 117 27.76 -74.90 -6.29
C ILE A 117 28.47 -73.73 -5.59
N GLU A 118 29.76 -73.86 -5.25
CA GLU A 118 30.57 -72.79 -4.66
C GLU A 118 30.64 -71.56 -5.58
N LYS A 119 30.94 -71.75 -6.87
CA LYS A 119 30.94 -70.67 -7.86
C LYS A 119 29.57 -69.98 -7.98
N GLN A 120 28.50 -70.77 -7.95
CA GLN A 120 27.14 -70.23 -7.97
C GLN A 120 26.79 -69.47 -6.68
N ALA A 121 27.25 -69.95 -5.53
CA ALA A 121 27.06 -69.31 -4.24
C ALA A 121 27.81 -67.97 -4.18
N ASP A 122 29.04 -67.90 -4.68
CA ASP A 122 29.81 -66.65 -4.78
C ASP A 122 29.13 -65.63 -5.69
N ALA A 123 28.59 -66.08 -6.82
CA ALA A 123 27.80 -65.21 -7.72
C ALA A 123 26.52 -64.71 -7.03
N ALA A 124 25.79 -65.59 -6.35
CA ALA A 124 24.58 -65.23 -5.61
C ALA A 124 24.86 -64.31 -4.41
N LYS A 125 26.02 -64.45 -3.75
CA LYS A 125 26.49 -63.55 -2.70
C LYS A 125 26.69 -62.14 -3.25
N LYS A 126 27.41 -62.00 -4.36
CA LYS A 126 27.61 -60.72 -5.03
C LYS A 126 26.28 -60.09 -5.47
N GLU A 127 25.37 -60.89 -6.02
CA GLU A 127 24.02 -60.45 -6.39
C GLU A 127 23.25 -59.90 -5.18
N ASN A 128 23.28 -60.60 -4.04
CA ASN A 128 22.69 -60.13 -2.79
C ASN A 128 23.32 -58.81 -2.32
N GLU A 129 24.65 -58.71 -2.28
CA GLU A 129 25.35 -57.49 -1.87
C GLU A 129 24.98 -56.28 -2.75
N ILE A 130 24.84 -56.47 -4.07
CA ILE A 130 24.37 -55.44 -5.00
C ILE A 130 22.94 -55.02 -4.68
N LYS A 131 22.02 -55.98 -4.51
CA LYS A 131 20.60 -55.68 -4.20
C LYS A 131 20.43 -55.00 -2.84
N LYS A 132 21.23 -55.39 -1.86
CA LYS A 132 21.29 -54.74 -0.55
C LYS A 132 21.80 -53.30 -0.66
N ALA A 133 22.81 -53.05 -1.50
CA ALA A 133 23.30 -51.69 -1.77
C ALA A 133 22.24 -50.83 -2.49
N GLU A 134 21.53 -51.38 -3.47
CA GLU A 134 20.41 -50.70 -4.16
C GLU A 134 19.29 -50.30 -3.17
N LEU A 135 18.87 -51.22 -2.30
CA LEU A 135 17.87 -50.94 -1.26
C LEU A 135 18.33 -49.84 -0.29
N ASN A 136 19.58 -49.91 0.16
CA ASN A 136 20.14 -48.89 1.06
C ASN A 136 20.23 -47.53 0.37
N LYS A 137 20.56 -47.49 -0.92
CA LYS A 137 20.58 -46.27 -1.72
C LYS A 137 19.21 -45.61 -1.78
N ILE A 138 18.15 -46.37 -2.06
CA ILE A 138 16.75 -45.87 -2.07
C ILE A 138 16.36 -45.28 -0.71
N ARG A 139 16.73 -45.96 0.39
CA ARG A 139 16.45 -45.50 1.75
C ARG A 139 17.12 -44.17 2.08
N GLN A 140 18.35 -43.97 1.61
CA GLN A 140 19.19 -42.80 1.89
C GLN A 140 18.88 -41.61 0.98
N GLU A 141 18.72 -41.82 -0.33
CA GLU A 141 18.58 -40.72 -1.30
C GLU A 141 17.16 -40.15 -1.34
N ILE A 142 16.13 -40.98 -1.18
CA ILE A 142 14.74 -40.50 -1.22
C ILE A 142 14.35 -40.01 0.17
N VAL A 143 14.58 -38.72 0.43
CA VAL A 143 14.17 -38.09 1.69
C VAL A 143 12.67 -37.80 1.65
N VAL A 144 11.89 -38.49 2.49
CA VAL A 144 10.45 -38.26 2.68
C VAL A 144 10.21 -37.50 3.99
N PRO A 145 9.14 -36.70 4.07
CA PRO A 145 8.75 -36.07 5.33
C PRO A 145 8.47 -37.12 6.41
N SER A 146 8.83 -36.82 7.66
CA SER A 146 8.49 -37.68 8.78
C SER A 146 6.97 -37.76 8.96
N SER A 147 6.49 -38.79 9.68
CA SER A 147 5.05 -38.91 9.98
C SER A 147 4.49 -37.66 10.68
N GLN A 148 5.26 -37.05 11.58
CA GLN A 148 4.89 -35.78 12.22
C GLN A 148 4.86 -34.61 11.23
N GLN A 149 5.82 -34.52 10.32
CA GLN A 149 5.85 -33.46 9.30
C GLN A 149 4.68 -33.60 8.32
N LEU A 150 4.34 -34.83 7.92
CA LEU A 150 3.21 -35.12 7.03
C LEU A 150 1.87 -34.79 7.70
N GLU A 151 1.72 -35.09 8.99
CA GLU A 151 0.54 -34.69 9.76
C GLU A 151 0.41 -33.16 9.88
N VAL A 152 1.52 -32.45 10.05
CA VAL A 152 1.53 -30.98 10.06
C VAL A 152 1.10 -30.41 8.71
N THR A 153 1.60 -30.96 7.59
CA THR A 153 1.25 -30.47 6.25
C THR A 153 -0.19 -30.82 5.90
N ARG A 154 -0.68 -31.98 6.34
CA ARG A 154 -2.09 -32.38 6.25
C ARG A 154 -3.01 -31.39 6.95
N ARG A 155 -2.78 -31.09 8.22
CA ARG A 155 -3.61 -30.14 8.98
C ARG A 155 -3.62 -28.76 8.34
N LYS A 156 -2.46 -28.28 7.85
CA LYS A 156 -2.36 -27.02 7.12
C LYS A 156 -3.19 -27.05 5.82
N ALA A 157 -3.13 -28.14 5.06
CA ALA A 157 -3.91 -28.33 3.85
C ALA A 157 -5.42 -28.39 4.13
N GLU A 158 -5.85 -29.11 5.17
CA GLU A 158 -7.26 -29.20 5.58
C GLU A 158 -7.82 -27.83 5.99
N VAL A 159 -7.09 -27.07 6.81
CA VAL A 159 -7.46 -25.69 7.19
C VAL A 159 -7.51 -24.78 5.96
N ALA A 160 -6.54 -24.89 5.05
CA ALA A 160 -6.50 -24.10 3.83
C ALA A 160 -7.68 -24.41 2.91
N LYS A 161 -8.01 -25.70 2.73
CA LYS A 161 -9.16 -26.16 1.94
C LYS A 161 -10.49 -25.67 2.50
N ALA A 162 -10.65 -25.68 3.83
CA ALA A 162 -11.84 -25.14 4.48
C ALA A 162 -12.00 -23.63 4.28
N LYS A 163 -10.90 -22.87 4.23
CA LYS A 163 -10.91 -21.42 4.02
C LYS A 163 -11.05 -21.01 2.55
N GLU A 164 -10.71 -21.88 1.61
CA GLU A 164 -10.63 -21.56 0.17
C GLU A 164 -11.92 -20.95 -0.41
N PRO A 165 -13.14 -21.47 -0.13
CA PRO A 165 -14.36 -20.86 -0.67
C PRO A 165 -14.58 -19.42 -0.19
N GLY A 166 -14.25 -19.13 1.08
CA GLY A 166 -14.32 -17.77 1.63
C GLY A 166 -13.27 -16.84 1.02
N LEU A 167 -12.06 -17.34 0.79
CA LEU A 167 -11.00 -16.59 0.12
C LEU A 167 -11.36 -16.28 -1.34
N ARG A 168 -11.98 -17.21 -2.07
CA ARG A 168 -12.47 -16.99 -3.43
C ARG A 168 -13.51 -15.87 -3.49
N LYS A 169 -14.51 -15.90 -2.59
CA LYS A 169 -15.51 -14.83 -2.47
C LYS A 169 -14.86 -13.48 -2.17
N ARG A 170 -13.88 -13.46 -1.26
CA ARG A 170 -13.14 -12.22 -0.93
C ARG A 170 -12.38 -11.66 -2.13
N VAL A 171 -11.78 -12.51 -2.96
CA VAL A 171 -11.13 -12.09 -4.21
C VAL A 171 -12.14 -11.47 -5.16
N GLU A 172 -13.28 -12.14 -5.39
CA GLU A 172 -14.34 -11.65 -6.26
C GLU A 172 -14.89 -10.29 -5.80
N GLU A 173 -15.19 -10.15 -4.50
CA GLU A 173 -15.64 -8.89 -3.90
C GLU A 173 -14.59 -7.79 -4.01
N ALA A 174 -13.31 -8.10 -3.79
CA ALA A 174 -12.23 -7.13 -3.91
C ALA A 174 -12.02 -6.69 -5.36
N GLU A 175 -12.08 -7.60 -6.33
CA GLU A 175 -12.02 -7.26 -7.76
C GLU A 175 -13.22 -6.40 -8.18
N LYS A 176 -14.41 -6.69 -7.68
CA LYS A 176 -15.58 -5.84 -7.90
C LYS A 176 -15.34 -4.41 -7.38
N LYS A 177 -14.81 -4.26 -6.17
CA LYS A 177 -14.44 -2.95 -5.61
C LYS A 177 -13.40 -2.21 -6.47
N VAL A 178 -12.43 -2.93 -7.05
CA VAL A 178 -11.47 -2.33 -8.01
C VAL A 178 -12.21 -1.78 -9.22
N THR A 179 -13.17 -2.52 -9.79
CA THR A 179 -13.93 -2.06 -10.95
C THR A 179 -14.80 -0.85 -10.63
N GLU A 180 -15.47 -0.83 -9.47
CA GLU A 180 -16.29 0.29 -9.01
C GLU A 180 -15.43 1.54 -8.74
N ALA A 181 -14.28 1.38 -8.07
CA ALA A 181 -13.35 2.47 -7.82
C ALA A 181 -12.76 3.04 -9.13
N LYS A 182 -12.44 2.17 -10.09
CA LYS A 182 -11.96 2.57 -11.41
C LYS A 182 -13.01 3.41 -12.16
N GLN A 183 -14.27 2.97 -12.17
CA GLN A 183 -15.35 3.73 -12.81
C GLN A 183 -15.51 5.13 -12.21
N LYS A 184 -15.38 5.26 -10.88
CA LYS A 184 -15.41 6.56 -10.21
C LYS A 184 -14.23 7.45 -10.60
N LEU A 185 -13.02 6.89 -10.64
CA LEU A 185 -11.82 7.60 -11.07
C LEU A 185 -11.93 8.06 -12.54
N ASP A 186 -12.39 7.17 -13.43
CA ASP A 186 -12.58 7.49 -14.85
C ASP A 186 -13.64 8.59 -15.02
N ALA A 187 -14.72 8.56 -14.23
CA ALA A 187 -15.76 9.60 -14.23
C ALA A 187 -15.26 10.96 -13.68
N GLU A 188 -14.38 10.95 -12.68
CA GLU A 188 -13.74 12.16 -12.15
C GLU A 188 -12.81 12.79 -13.20
N ARG A 189 -11.91 11.98 -13.78
CA ARG A 189 -11.00 12.42 -14.85
C ARG A 189 -11.76 12.93 -16.08
N ALA A 190 -12.88 12.31 -16.44
CA ALA A 190 -13.71 12.77 -17.55
C ALA A 190 -14.30 14.18 -17.30
N LYS A 191 -14.69 14.50 -16.06
CA LYS A 191 -15.17 15.85 -15.69
C LYS A 191 -14.05 16.88 -15.77
N GLU A 192 -12.86 16.53 -15.30
CA GLU A 192 -11.68 17.39 -15.35
C GLU A 192 -11.29 17.71 -16.81
N VAL A 193 -11.22 16.68 -17.67
CA VAL A 193 -10.95 16.85 -19.11
C VAL A 193 -12.01 17.74 -19.78
N ALA A 194 -13.29 17.59 -19.42
CA ALA A 194 -14.35 18.42 -19.98
C ALA A 194 -14.22 19.90 -19.57
N LEU A 195 -13.77 20.19 -18.34
CA LEU A 195 -13.52 21.57 -17.91
C LEU A 195 -12.31 22.16 -18.64
N GLN A 196 -11.22 21.40 -18.75
CA GLN A 196 -10.01 21.82 -19.47
C GLN A 196 -10.30 22.09 -20.96
N ALA A 197 -11.14 21.26 -21.60
CA ALA A 197 -11.56 21.47 -22.98
C ALA A 197 -12.29 22.82 -23.18
N LYS A 198 -13.16 23.20 -22.24
CA LYS A 198 -13.86 24.51 -22.30
C LYS A 198 -12.92 25.70 -22.09
N ILE A 199 -11.92 25.56 -21.22
CA ILE A 199 -10.89 26.58 -21.04
C ILE A 199 -10.07 26.75 -22.33
N ALA A 200 -9.64 25.63 -22.94
CA ALA A 200 -8.92 25.66 -24.21
C ALA A 200 -9.74 26.22 -25.38
N GLU A 201 -11.05 25.97 -25.41
CA GLU A 201 -11.96 26.60 -26.38
C GLU A 201 -11.97 28.13 -26.22
N LEU A 202 -12.10 28.61 -24.98
CA LEU A 202 -12.07 30.05 -24.67
C LEU A 202 -10.71 30.69 -25.04
N GLU A 203 -9.59 30.02 -24.75
CA GLU A 203 -8.25 30.46 -25.17
C GLU A 203 -8.15 30.63 -26.70
N ASN A 204 -8.70 29.68 -27.46
CA ASN A 204 -8.71 29.75 -28.92
C ASN A 204 -9.61 30.88 -29.44
N GLU A 205 -10.75 31.14 -28.80
CA GLU A 205 -11.63 32.27 -29.16
C GLU A 205 -10.95 33.62 -28.92
N VAL A 206 -10.27 33.77 -27.79
CA VAL A 206 -9.46 34.97 -27.48
C VAL A 206 -8.39 35.16 -28.56
N TYR A 207 -7.63 34.11 -28.89
CA TYR A 207 -6.60 34.17 -29.93
C TYR A 207 -7.15 34.55 -31.32
N ARG A 208 -8.33 34.01 -31.68
CA ARG A 208 -9.01 34.34 -32.94
C ARG A 208 -9.39 35.82 -32.99
N LEU A 209 -10.02 36.34 -31.95
CA LEU A 209 -10.44 37.74 -31.87
C LEU A 209 -9.24 38.69 -31.89
N GLU A 210 -8.15 38.36 -31.19
CA GLU A 210 -6.90 39.12 -31.25
C GLU A 210 -6.33 39.18 -32.68
N THR A 211 -6.37 38.05 -33.38
CA THR A 211 -5.88 37.96 -34.77
C THR A 211 -6.75 38.77 -35.73
N GLU A 212 -8.08 38.71 -35.56
CA GLU A 212 -9.04 39.45 -36.38
C GLU A 212 -8.92 40.97 -36.17
N LEU A 213 -8.82 41.43 -34.92
CA LEU A 213 -8.59 42.83 -34.58
C LEU A 213 -7.27 43.35 -35.14
N LYS A 214 -6.20 42.54 -35.08
CA LYS A 214 -4.91 42.87 -35.69
C LYS A 214 -5.00 43.00 -37.21
N GLY A 215 -5.75 42.11 -37.86
CA GLY A 215 -5.99 42.17 -39.31
C GLY A 215 -6.80 43.40 -39.74
N ILE A 216 -7.70 43.89 -38.88
CA ILE A 216 -8.41 45.16 -39.10
C ILE A 216 -7.45 46.35 -38.98
N ASP A 217 -6.55 46.34 -37.98
CA ASP A 217 -5.55 47.40 -37.77
C ASP A 217 -4.49 47.47 -38.88
N GLU A 218 -4.17 46.35 -39.53
CA GLU A 218 -3.17 46.25 -40.61
C GLU A 218 -3.77 46.45 -42.02
N SER A 219 -5.10 46.56 -42.15
CA SER A 219 -5.80 46.71 -43.43
C SER A 219 -5.84 48.17 -43.88
N ASP A 220 -4.94 48.54 -44.79
CA ASP A 220 -4.70 49.90 -45.34
C ASP A 220 -5.82 50.47 -46.23
N SER A 221 -7.10 50.16 -45.99
CA SER A 221 -8.20 50.51 -46.90
C SER A 221 -9.41 51.06 -46.16
N GLU A 222 -9.96 52.16 -46.71
CA GLU A 222 -11.18 52.93 -46.40
C GLU A 222 -12.48 52.09 -46.32
N ASP A 223 -12.43 50.95 -45.64
CA ASP A 223 -13.50 49.97 -45.50
C ASP A 223 -14.23 50.27 -44.18
N TYR A 224 -14.94 51.41 -44.15
CA TYR A 224 -15.68 51.93 -42.99
C TYR A 224 -16.60 50.88 -42.32
N VAL A 225 -16.97 49.82 -43.04
CA VAL A 225 -17.73 48.68 -42.52
C VAL A 225 -16.91 47.84 -41.52
N LYS A 226 -15.61 47.63 -41.77
CA LYS A 226 -14.70 46.92 -40.85
C LYS A 226 -14.37 47.75 -39.62
N GLU A 227 -14.25 49.05 -39.78
CA GLU A 227 -13.96 49.95 -38.65
C GLU A 227 -15.16 50.03 -37.67
N GLY A 228 -16.39 49.93 -38.17
CA GLY A 228 -17.59 49.77 -37.35
C GLY A 228 -17.68 48.43 -36.59
N LEU A 229 -16.97 47.38 -37.05
CA LEU A 229 -16.90 46.08 -36.38
C LEU A 229 -15.78 46.00 -35.33
N ARG A 230 -14.84 46.95 -35.31
CA ARG A 230 -13.71 46.95 -34.37
C ARG A 230 -14.16 47.08 -32.91
N ALA A 231 -15.03 48.05 -32.61
CA ALA A 231 -15.53 48.28 -31.26
C ALA A 231 -16.29 47.08 -30.67
N PRO A 232 -17.24 46.42 -31.39
CA PRO A 232 -17.91 45.23 -30.85
C PRO A 232 -16.97 44.03 -30.69
N LEU A 233 -16.03 43.80 -31.62
CA LEU A 233 -15.03 42.73 -31.49
C LEU A 233 -14.08 42.97 -30.30
N GLN A 234 -13.69 44.22 -30.04
CA GLN A 234 -12.88 44.58 -28.89
C GLN A 234 -13.64 44.36 -27.58
N SER A 235 -14.91 44.76 -27.51
CA SER A 235 -15.75 44.49 -26.33
C SER A 235 -15.94 43.00 -26.06
N GLU A 236 -16.07 42.17 -27.11
CA GLU A 236 -16.14 40.71 -26.98
C GLU A 236 -14.81 40.12 -26.50
N LEU A 237 -13.69 40.58 -27.06
CA LEU A 237 -12.34 40.17 -26.65
C LEU A 237 -12.08 40.49 -25.17
N ASP A 238 -12.44 41.69 -24.70
CA ASP A 238 -12.21 42.12 -23.32
C ASP A 238 -13.05 41.30 -22.32
N ALA A 239 -14.31 40.97 -22.68
CA ALA A 239 -15.15 40.09 -21.88
C ALA A 239 -14.56 38.68 -21.78
N LYS A 240 -14.10 38.10 -22.90
CA LYS A 240 -13.48 36.76 -22.94
C LYS A 240 -12.13 36.72 -22.24
N ARG A 241 -11.28 37.75 -22.37
CA ARG A 241 -10.02 37.87 -21.62
C ARG A 241 -10.23 37.96 -20.12
N THR A 242 -11.23 38.73 -19.69
CA THR A 242 -11.57 38.84 -18.27
C THR A 242 -12.02 37.49 -17.71
N LYS A 243 -12.87 36.78 -18.46
CA LYS A 243 -13.29 35.42 -18.09
C LYS A 243 -12.10 34.47 -18.05
N LEU A 244 -11.25 34.46 -19.08
CA LEU A 244 -10.06 33.60 -19.14
C LEU A 244 -9.10 33.87 -17.97
N SER A 245 -8.81 35.13 -17.67
CA SER A 245 -7.98 35.52 -16.52
C SER A 245 -8.54 35.00 -15.20
N THR A 246 -9.87 35.09 -15.02
CA THR A 246 -10.54 34.57 -13.81
C THR A 246 -10.39 33.04 -13.71
N LEU A 247 -10.48 32.33 -14.83
CA LEU A 247 -10.32 30.87 -14.87
C LEU A 247 -8.86 30.45 -14.61
N GLU A 248 -7.89 31.20 -15.15
CA GLU A 248 -6.47 30.98 -14.90
C GLU A 248 -6.13 31.18 -13.41
N GLU A 249 -6.60 32.27 -12.79
CA GLU A 249 -6.39 32.53 -11.35
C GLU A 249 -6.97 31.41 -10.46
N LEU A 250 -8.19 30.95 -10.76
CA LEU A 250 -8.81 29.85 -10.02
C LEU A 250 -8.05 28.53 -10.23
N SER A 251 -7.59 28.26 -11.45
CA SER A 251 -6.77 27.08 -11.73
C SER A 251 -5.43 27.12 -11.02
N ASP A 252 -4.74 28.26 -10.97
CA ASP A 252 -3.45 28.39 -10.29
C ASP A 252 -3.63 28.21 -8.77
N LYS A 253 -4.73 28.74 -8.21
CA LYS A 253 -5.07 28.54 -6.80
C LYS A 253 -5.34 27.07 -6.45
N ILE A 254 -6.00 26.32 -7.33
CA ILE A 254 -6.20 24.87 -7.18
C ILE A 254 -4.84 24.15 -7.13
N ASP A 255 -3.95 24.46 -8.07
CA ASP A 255 -2.61 23.85 -8.14
C ASP A 255 -1.79 24.14 -6.86
N GLU A 256 -1.90 25.35 -6.29
CA GLU A 256 -1.27 25.72 -5.02
C GLU A 256 -1.85 24.94 -3.82
N LEU A 257 -3.18 24.87 -3.71
CA LEU A 257 -3.87 24.15 -2.64
C LEU A 257 -3.55 22.65 -2.67
N ASP A 258 -3.50 22.03 -3.85
CA ASP A 258 -3.11 20.62 -4.00
C ASP A 258 -1.68 20.36 -3.50
N ALA A 259 -0.75 21.27 -3.79
CA ALA A 259 0.63 21.17 -3.32
C ALA A 259 0.74 21.34 -1.79
N GLU A 260 -0.08 22.21 -1.18
CA GLU A 260 -0.17 22.36 0.27
C GLU A 260 -0.78 21.12 0.94
N ILE A 261 -1.88 20.62 0.40
CA ILE A 261 -2.56 19.40 0.88
C ILE A 261 -1.60 18.21 0.83
N ALA A 262 -0.86 18.02 -0.26
CA ALA A 262 0.12 16.94 -0.37
C ALA A 262 1.20 16.98 0.73
N LYS A 263 1.69 18.17 1.06
CA LYS A 263 2.65 18.37 2.16
C LYS A 263 2.02 18.04 3.51
N LEU A 264 0.79 18.50 3.75
CA LEU A 264 0.05 18.24 4.99
C LEU A 264 -0.28 16.75 5.17
N GLU A 265 -0.70 16.05 4.11
CA GLU A 265 -0.97 14.61 4.15
C GLU A 265 0.28 13.82 4.57
N LYS A 266 1.45 14.18 4.03
CA LYS A 266 2.73 13.57 4.42
C LYS A 266 3.08 13.85 5.87
N ASN A 267 2.81 15.05 6.37
CA ASN A 267 3.04 15.42 7.77
C ASN A 267 2.11 14.62 8.70
N VAL A 268 0.82 14.53 8.38
CA VAL A 268 -0.16 13.71 9.12
C VAL A 268 0.28 12.24 9.15
N GLU A 269 0.72 11.69 8.01
CA GLU A 269 1.22 10.31 7.95
C GLU A 269 2.47 10.11 8.81
N TYR A 270 3.39 11.09 8.83
CA TYR A 270 4.57 11.07 9.69
C TYR A 270 4.20 11.06 11.18
N PHE A 271 3.28 11.94 11.60
CA PHE A 271 2.84 12.00 13.00
C PHE A 271 2.10 10.73 13.43
N LYS A 272 1.27 10.13 12.56
CA LYS A 272 0.59 8.85 12.84
C LYS A 272 1.53 7.67 13.10
N LYS A 273 2.75 7.72 12.58
CA LYS A 273 3.76 6.66 12.75
C LYS A 273 4.67 6.89 13.95
N THR A 274 4.53 8.01 14.66
CA THR A 274 5.42 8.41 15.75
C THR A 274 4.69 8.27 17.10
N ASP A 275 4.98 7.19 17.85
CA ASP A 275 4.44 6.89 19.19
C ASP A 275 5.05 7.82 20.27
N ALA A 276 4.73 9.11 20.27
CA ALA A 276 5.15 10.04 21.33
C ALA A 276 3.93 10.74 21.94
N GLU A 277 3.78 10.74 23.27
CA GLU A 277 2.63 11.36 23.97
C GLU A 277 2.43 12.87 23.68
N GLN A 278 3.43 13.55 23.10
CA GLN A 278 3.32 14.96 22.65
C GLN A 278 2.84 15.11 21.19
N THR A 279 2.76 14.06 20.38
CA THR A 279 2.38 14.16 18.95
C THR A 279 0.88 14.19 18.72
N GLU A 280 0.04 13.84 19.70
CA GLU A 280 -1.42 13.87 19.52
C GLU A 280 -1.97 15.28 19.23
N GLN A 281 -1.44 16.31 19.92
CA GLN A 281 -1.87 17.69 19.69
C GLN A 281 -1.40 18.21 18.31
N TYR A 282 -0.18 17.87 17.89
CA TYR A 282 0.34 18.23 16.58
C TYR A 282 -0.36 17.47 15.44
N LEU A 283 -0.72 16.20 15.68
CA LEU A 283 -1.51 15.40 14.76
C LEU A 283 -2.91 15.99 14.60
N ALA A 284 -3.60 16.32 15.70
CA ALA A 284 -4.92 16.93 15.65
C ALA A 284 -4.91 18.29 14.94
N ALA A 285 -3.88 19.12 15.18
CA ALA A 285 -3.70 20.38 14.47
C ALA A 285 -3.45 20.16 12.97
N ALA A 286 -2.55 19.25 12.60
CA ALA A 286 -2.26 18.92 11.21
C ALA A 286 -3.46 18.30 10.47
N GLU A 287 -4.26 17.47 11.15
CA GLU A 287 -5.50 16.91 10.59
C GLU A 287 -6.56 17.98 10.39
N LYS A 288 -6.66 18.96 11.31
CA LYS A 288 -7.56 20.10 11.15
C LYS A 288 -7.14 20.99 9.98
N ASP A 289 -5.87 21.39 9.91
CA ASP A 289 -5.35 22.22 8.81
C ASP A 289 -5.54 21.53 7.45
N LEU A 290 -5.31 20.20 7.41
CA LEU A 290 -5.57 19.39 6.22
C LEU A 290 -7.05 19.40 5.83
N ALA A 291 -7.97 19.31 6.80
CA ALA A 291 -9.40 19.35 6.54
C ALA A 291 -9.85 20.74 6.03
N ASP A 292 -9.34 21.80 6.65
CA ASP A 292 -9.64 23.19 6.25
C ASP A 292 -9.14 23.46 4.82
N LYS A 293 -7.93 23.02 4.47
CA LYS A 293 -7.38 23.15 3.11
C LYS A 293 -8.12 22.34 2.06
N LYS A 294 -8.58 21.13 2.41
CA LYS A 294 -9.43 20.32 1.53
C LYS A 294 -10.78 20.97 1.26
N ALA A 295 -11.38 21.62 2.28
CA ALA A 295 -12.61 22.37 2.09
C ALA A 295 -12.40 23.62 1.21
N GLU A 296 -11.25 24.29 1.33
CA GLU A 296 -10.89 25.41 0.45
C GLU A 296 -10.70 24.97 -1.01
N LEU A 297 -10.07 23.82 -1.23
CA LEU A 297 -9.92 23.21 -2.55
C LEU A 297 -11.29 22.90 -3.18
N GLU A 298 -12.16 22.19 -2.46
CA GLU A 298 -13.50 21.82 -2.95
C GLU A 298 -14.32 23.06 -3.34
N LYS A 299 -14.24 24.12 -2.54
CA LYS A 299 -14.90 25.40 -2.86
C LYS A 299 -14.30 26.04 -4.12
N THR A 300 -12.97 26.05 -4.25
CA THR A 300 -12.28 26.67 -5.40
C THR A 300 -12.57 25.90 -6.70
N GLU A 301 -12.63 24.56 -6.65
CA GLU A 301 -13.06 23.72 -7.78
C GLU A 301 -14.52 23.97 -8.17
N ALA A 302 -15.41 24.16 -7.19
CA ALA A 302 -16.80 24.51 -7.45
C ALA A 302 -16.93 25.89 -8.09
N ASP A 303 -16.15 26.88 -7.62
CA ASP A 303 -16.09 28.22 -8.19
C ASP A 303 -15.54 28.18 -9.64
N LEU A 304 -14.49 27.40 -9.91
CA LEU A 304 -13.98 27.18 -11.28
C LEU A 304 -15.05 26.57 -12.18
N LYS A 305 -15.71 25.50 -11.72
CA LYS A 305 -16.79 24.86 -12.48
C LYS A 305 -17.94 25.82 -12.76
N LYS A 306 -18.28 26.70 -11.81
CA LYS A 306 -19.30 27.72 -12.00
C LYS A 306 -18.85 28.76 -13.04
N ALA A 307 -17.66 29.32 -12.88
CA ALA A 307 -17.09 30.33 -13.76
C ALA A 307 -16.96 29.85 -15.22
N VAL A 308 -16.58 28.58 -15.44
CA VAL A 308 -16.51 27.98 -16.79
C VAL A 308 -17.88 28.01 -17.48
N ASN A 309 -18.96 27.77 -16.73
CA ASN A 309 -20.32 27.68 -17.27
C ASN A 309 -21.09 29.00 -17.22
N GLU A 310 -20.55 30.06 -16.60
CA GLU A 310 -21.19 31.37 -16.59
C GLU A 310 -21.07 32.06 -17.96
N PRO A 311 -22.16 32.66 -18.48
CA PRO A 311 -22.11 33.42 -19.72
C PRO A 311 -21.25 34.66 -19.55
N GLU A 312 -20.59 35.07 -20.63
CA GLU A 312 -19.82 36.31 -20.68
C GLU A 312 -20.76 37.49 -20.45
N LYS A 313 -20.50 38.28 -19.41
CA LYS A 313 -21.19 39.56 -19.25
C LYS A 313 -20.61 40.54 -20.26
N PRO A 314 -21.43 41.23 -21.06
CA PRO A 314 -20.94 42.34 -21.86
C PRO A 314 -20.32 43.38 -20.92
N ALA A 315 -19.18 43.94 -21.31
CA ALA A 315 -18.56 45.04 -20.59
C ALA A 315 -19.58 46.17 -20.44
N GLU A 316 -19.91 46.58 -19.21
CA GLU A 316 -20.71 47.78 -18.99
C GLU A 316 -19.95 48.96 -19.59
N GLU A 317 -20.52 49.60 -20.61
CA GLU A 317 -20.10 50.93 -21.05
C GLU A 317 -20.14 51.85 -19.83
N THR A 318 -18.98 52.38 -19.44
CA THR A 318 -18.89 53.42 -18.42
C THR A 318 -19.36 54.74 -19.04
N PRO A 319 -20.49 55.34 -18.61
CA PRO A 319 -20.83 56.67 -19.07
C PRO A 319 -19.93 57.69 -18.33
N ALA A 320 -19.39 58.66 -19.07
CA ALA A 320 -18.53 59.72 -18.58
C ALA A 320 -19.14 60.51 -17.39
N PRO A 321 -18.33 61.04 -16.46
CA PRO A 321 -18.83 61.68 -15.23
C PRO A 321 -19.19 63.15 -15.46
N ALA A 322 -20.31 63.59 -14.86
CA ALA A 322 -20.65 65.01 -14.68
C ALA A 322 -21.26 65.25 -13.28
N PRO A 323 -21.18 66.48 -12.73
CA PRO A 323 -20.68 66.71 -11.37
C PRO A 323 -21.73 66.75 -10.24
N LYS A 324 -21.21 66.58 -9.03
CA LYS A 324 -21.85 66.58 -7.70
C LYS A 324 -22.21 68.00 -7.21
N PRO A 325 -23.30 68.14 -6.43
CA PRO A 325 -23.32 69.11 -5.32
C PRO A 325 -23.44 68.45 -3.94
N GLU A 326 -23.12 69.25 -2.94
CA GLU A 326 -22.69 68.93 -1.57
C GLU A 326 -23.78 68.43 -0.59
N GLN A 327 -23.29 67.75 0.46
CA GLN A 327 -23.92 67.29 1.71
C GLN A 327 -24.26 68.45 2.69
N PRO A 328 -24.72 68.23 3.95
CA PRO A 328 -25.67 67.26 4.56
C PRO A 328 -26.60 67.94 5.61
N ALA A 329 -27.58 67.21 6.19
CA ALA A 329 -28.03 67.45 7.57
C ALA A 329 -28.70 66.20 8.18
N GLU A 330 -28.39 65.96 9.45
CA GLU A 330 -28.71 64.77 10.25
C GLU A 330 -30.09 64.77 10.94
N GLN A 331 -30.50 63.55 11.34
CA GLN A 331 -31.30 63.13 12.52
C GLN A 331 -32.83 63.30 12.53
N PRO A 332 -33.60 62.52 13.36
CA PRO A 332 -33.23 61.40 14.24
C PRO A 332 -34.12 60.12 14.12
N LYS A 333 -33.67 59.05 14.78
CA LYS A 333 -34.39 57.78 15.07
C LYS A 333 -35.76 57.97 15.75
N PRO A 334 -36.71 57.05 15.51
CA PRO A 334 -37.68 56.63 16.52
C PRO A 334 -37.30 55.29 17.18
N ALA A 335 -37.68 55.19 18.45
CA ALA A 335 -37.35 54.17 19.45
C ALA A 335 -38.19 52.87 19.29
N PRO A 336 -37.83 51.78 20.01
CA PRO A 336 -38.34 50.44 19.79
C PRO A 336 -39.65 50.16 20.53
N ALA A 337 -40.45 49.22 20.02
CA ALA A 337 -41.67 48.71 20.64
C ALA A 337 -41.67 47.17 20.56
N PRO A 338 -42.43 46.44 21.39
CA PRO A 338 -41.89 45.59 22.45
C PRO A 338 -41.99 44.07 22.15
N GLN A 339 -41.19 43.30 22.88
CA GLN A 339 -41.25 41.84 22.96
C GLN A 339 -42.61 41.35 23.51
N PRO A 340 -43.16 40.23 22.98
CA PRO A 340 -44.06 39.36 23.74
C PRO A 340 -43.27 38.32 24.54
N ALA A 341 -43.73 38.10 25.77
CA ALA A 341 -43.22 37.18 26.78
C ALA A 341 -43.53 35.69 26.46
N PRO A 342 -42.90 34.74 27.19
CA PRO A 342 -42.74 33.34 26.78
C PRO A 342 -43.91 32.44 27.21
N ALA A 343 -44.11 31.36 26.46
CA ALA A 343 -44.96 30.23 26.83
C ALA A 343 -44.41 28.93 26.18
N PRO A 344 -44.78 27.74 26.65
CA PRO A 344 -44.08 26.98 27.68
C PRO A 344 -43.32 25.76 27.10
N LYS A 345 -42.44 25.18 27.93
CA LYS A 345 -41.86 23.84 27.71
C LYS A 345 -42.98 22.80 27.51
N PRO A 346 -42.86 21.89 26.53
CA PRO A 346 -43.45 20.58 26.65
C PRO A 346 -42.53 19.70 27.50
N GLU A 347 -43.09 19.21 28.61
CA GLU A 347 -42.58 18.10 29.39
C GLU A 347 -42.43 16.85 28.51
N LYS A 348 -41.39 16.08 28.82
CA LYS A 348 -41.21 14.72 28.33
C LYS A 348 -42.32 13.84 28.89
N THR A 349 -42.98 13.09 28.01
CA THR A 349 -43.90 12.01 28.36
C THR A 349 -43.12 10.78 28.84
N ASP A 350 -43.62 10.16 29.91
CA ASP A 350 -43.06 9.01 30.63
C ASP A 350 -42.90 7.70 29.82
N ASP A 351 -43.20 7.70 28.52
CA ASP A 351 -43.12 6.51 27.66
C ASP A 351 -41.79 6.36 26.90
N GLN A 352 -40.84 7.30 27.03
CA GLN A 352 -39.48 7.15 26.47
C GLN A 352 -38.43 6.66 27.48
N GLN A 353 -38.80 6.55 28.77
CA GLN A 353 -37.91 6.04 29.82
C GLN A 353 -38.04 4.52 30.02
N ALA A 354 -39.04 3.88 29.41
CA ALA A 354 -39.28 2.44 29.52
C ALA A 354 -38.55 1.59 28.46
N GLU A 355 -38.12 2.16 27.33
CA GLU A 355 -37.32 1.44 26.32
C GLU A 355 -35.80 1.53 26.57
N GLU A 356 -35.32 2.54 27.30
CA GLU A 356 -33.90 2.63 27.72
C GLU A 356 -33.56 1.68 28.87
N ASP A 357 -34.55 1.22 29.64
CA ASP A 357 -34.39 0.19 30.68
C ASP A 357 -34.45 -1.26 30.14
N TYR A 358 -34.83 -1.44 28.87
CA TYR A 358 -34.83 -2.75 28.20
C TYR A 358 -33.51 -3.07 27.48
N ALA A 359 -32.67 -2.07 27.18
CA ALA A 359 -31.34 -2.25 26.60
C ALA A 359 -30.20 -2.30 27.64
N ARG A 360 -30.45 -1.94 28.90
CA ARG A 360 -29.48 -1.99 30.01
C ARG A 360 -29.46 -3.35 30.75
N ARG A 361 -30.34 -4.29 30.33
CA ARG A 361 -30.49 -5.62 30.95
C ARG A 361 -29.74 -6.75 30.26
N SER A 362 -28.96 -6.47 29.20
CA SER A 362 -28.18 -7.47 28.46
C SER A 362 -26.65 -7.33 28.58
N GLU A 363 -26.15 -6.40 29.39
CA GLU A 363 -24.70 -6.20 29.59
C GLU A 363 -24.20 -6.56 31.00
N GLU A 364 -25.08 -6.69 32.00
CA GLU A 364 -24.72 -7.13 33.36
C GLU A 364 -24.74 -8.67 33.55
N GLU A 365 -25.12 -9.44 32.52
CA GLU A 365 -25.25 -10.91 32.59
C GLU A 365 -24.08 -11.68 31.95
N TYR A 366 -23.12 -11.00 31.29
CA TYR A 366 -21.90 -11.65 30.77
C TYR A 366 -20.68 -11.55 31.72
N ASN A 367 -20.81 -10.90 32.88
CA ASN A 367 -19.72 -10.68 33.83
C ASN A 367 -20.01 -11.17 35.27
N ARG A 368 -20.62 -12.36 35.41
CA ARG A 368 -20.70 -13.06 36.71
C ARG A 368 -20.43 -14.56 36.58
N LEU A 369 -19.19 -14.98 36.84
CA LEU A 369 -18.87 -16.23 37.53
C LEU A 369 -17.57 -16.04 38.36
N PRO A 370 -17.43 -16.76 39.50
CA PRO A 370 -16.78 -16.26 40.72
C PRO A 370 -15.28 -16.58 40.83
N GLN A 371 -14.52 -15.63 41.37
CA GLN A 371 -13.22 -15.93 42.00
C GLN A 371 -13.44 -16.56 43.38
N GLN A 372 -12.85 -17.73 43.61
CA GLN A 372 -12.62 -18.26 44.96
C GLN A 372 -11.16 -18.06 45.35
N GLN A 373 -10.95 -17.44 46.51
CA GLN A 373 -9.66 -17.35 47.20
C GLN A 373 -9.46 -18.59 48.10
N PRO A 374 -8.23 -19.05 48.35
CA PRO A 374 -7.92 -19.96 49.46
C PRO A 374 -7.86 -19.21 50.82
N PRO A 375 -7.92 -19.91 51.97
CA PRO A 375 -8.24 -19.32 53.27
C PRO A 375 -7.06 -18.64 53.99
N LYS A 376 -7.44 -17.89 55.04
CA LYS A 376 -6.71 -16.87 55.82
C LYS A 376 -6.16 -17.42 57.15
N ALA A 377 -4.98 -16.96 57.59
CA ALA A 377 -4.49 -16.73 58.98
C ALA A 377 -2.95 -16.50 58.89
N GLU A 378 -2.24 -15.52 59.47
CA GLU A 378 -2.36 -14.61 60.61
C GLU A 378 -1.46 -13.35 60.39
N LYS A 379 -1.65 -12.29 61.20
CA LYS A 379 -0.81 -11.05 61.32
C LYS A 379 -0.33 -10.96 62.79
N PRO A 380 0.66 -10.13 63.24
CA PRO A 380 1.41 -9.06 62.54
C PRO A 380 2.93 -8.82 62.90
N ALA A 381 3.68 -8.18 61.97
CA ALA A 381 4.78 -7.15 62.04
C ALA A 381 5.95 -7.20 63.10
N PRO A 382 7.12 -6.48 62.95
CA PRO A 382 7.70 -5.67 61.84
C PRO A 382 9.20 -5.96 61.49
N ALA A 383 9.71 -5.19 60.51
CA ALA A 383 10.98 -5.19 59.72
C ALA A 383 12.36 -5.35 60.41
N PRO A 384 13.42 -5.70 59.63
CA PRO A 384 14.30 -4.65 59.08
C PRO A 384 14.66 -4.77 57.57
N LYS A 385 14.94 -3.59 56.97
CA LYS A 385 15.56 -3.28 55.65
C LYS A 385 17.01 -3.85 55.53
N PRO A 386 17.67 -3.75 54.35
CA PRO A 386 17.22 -3.79 52.95
C PRO A 386 18.09 -4.78 52.12
N GLU A 387 17.48 -5.67 51.33
CA GLU A 387 18.23 -6.37 50.27
C GLU A 387 17.74 -5.93 48.89
N GLN A 388 18.73 -5.74 48.03
CA GLN A 388 18.76 -4.94 46.82
C GLN A 388 17.75 -5.42 45.76
N PRO A 389 17.29 -4.53 44.86
CA PRO A 389 16.36 -4.91 43.81
C PRO A 389 17.00 -5.97 42.91
N VAL A 390 16.32 -7.10 42.73
CA VAL A 390 16.59 -8.08 41.67
C VAL A 390 16.51 -7.32 40.33
N PRO A 391 17.54 -7.36 39.46
CA PRO A 391 17.58 -6.51 38.28
C PRO A 391 16.44 -6.87 37.32
N ALA A 392 15.73 -5.85 36.84
CA ALA A 392 14.73 -5.99 35.78
C ALA A 392 15.31 -6.74 34.56
N PRO A 393 14.52 -7.58 33.86
CA PRO A 393 14.99 -8.24 32.65
C PRO A 393 15.41 -7.19 31.61
N LYS A 394 16.66 -7.32 31.13
CA LYS A 394 17.27 -6.43 30.12
C LYS A 394 16.78 -6.82 28.72
N THR A 395 15.60 -6.35 28.36
CA THR A 395 14.99 -6.61 27.04
C THR A 395 15.16 -5.40 26.14
N GLY A 396 15.35 -5.61 24.83
CA GLY A 396 15.51 -4.56 23.82
C GLY A 396 16.92 -4.43 23.25
N TRP A 397 17.19 -3.32 22.57
CA TRP A 397 18.49 -3.02 21.98
C TRP A 397 19.56 -2.82 23.04
N LYS A 398 20.70 -3.46 22.85
CA LYS A 398 21.85 -3.36 23.73
C LYS A 398 23.13 -3.26 22.94
N GLN A 399 23.97 -2.31 23.32
CA GLN A 399 25.30 -2.16 22.73
C GLN A 399 26.34 -2.84 23.63
N GLU A 400 27.12 -3.76 23.05
CA GLU A 400 28.19 -4.48 23.72
C GLU A 400 29.43 -4.48 22.83
N ASN A 401 30.57 -4.01 23.35
CA ASN A 401 31.83 -3.86 22.60
C ASN A 401 31.67 -3.07 21.27
N GLY A 402 30.82 -2.04 21.27
CA GLY A 402 30.55 -1.22 20.08
C GLY A 402 29.59 -1.86 19.06
N MET A 403 29.18 -3.11 19.26
CA MET A 403 28.24 -3.83 18.42
C MET A 403 26.84 -3.82 19.03
N TRP A 404 25.81 -3.76 18.18
CA TRP A 404 24.42 -3.75 18.61
C TRP A 404 23.80 -5.15 18.55
N TYR A 405 23.07 -5.51 19.60
CA TYR A 405 22.32 -6.74 19.76
C TYR A 405 20.88 -6.42 20.18
N PHE A 406 19.96 -7.36 19.98
CA PHE A 406 18.59 -7.25 20.45
C PHE A 406 18.21 -8.47 21.28
N TYR A 407 17.68 -8.23 22.48
CA TYR A 407 17.18 -9.28 23.38
C TYR A 407 15.66 -9.25 23.45
N ASN A 408 15.03 -10.39 23.17
CA ASN A 408 13.58 -10.58 23.24
C ASN A 408 13.09 -10.51 24.69
N THR A 409 11.76 -10.45 24.86
CA THR A 409 11.11 -10.36 26.17
C THR A 409 11.35 -11.56 27.08
N ASP A 410 11.69 -12.71 26.50
CA ASP A 410 12.09 -13.94 27.20
C ASP A 410 13.60 -14.00 27.53
N GLY A 411 14.35 -12.95 27.17
CA GLY A 411 15.80 -12.86 27.36
C GLY A 411 16.64 -13.54 26.28
N SER A 412 16.01 -14.15 25.26
CA SER A 412 16.74 -14.73 24.12
C SER A 412 17.30 -13.66 23.18
N MET A 413 18.46 -13.93 22.56
CA MET A 413 19.07 -13.02 21.59
C MET A 413 18.46 -13.21 20.19
N ALA A 414 18.04 -12.12 19.55
CA ALA A 414 17.48 -12.16 18.21
C ALA A 414 18.57 -12.36 17.14
N THR A 415 18.25 -13.17 16.12
CA THR A 415 19.06 -13.38 14.92
C THR A 415 18.15 -13.34 13.69
N GLY A 416 18.71 -13.02 12.53
CA GLY A 416 17.97 -12.84 11.29
C GLY A 416 17.23 -11.50 11.22
N TRP A 417 16.16 -11.47 10.43
CA TRP A 417 15.33 -10.28 10.27
C TRP A 417 14.52 -10.00 11.53
N LEU A 418 14.68 -8.80 12.07
CA LEU A 418 13.97 -8.29 13.23
C LEU A 418 13.18 -7.06 12.82
N GLN A 419 11.88 -7.06 13.11
CA GLN A 419 11.08 -5.85 13.01
C GLN A 419 10.97 -5.22 14.41
N ASN A 420 11.49 -4.00 14.56
CA ASN A 420 11.42 -3.25 15.81
C ASN A 420 11.07 -1.79 15.52
N ASN A 421 10.07 -1.23 16.21
CA ASN A 421 9.57 0.14 16.01
C ASN A 421 9.32 0.51 14.54
N GLY A 422 8.66 -0.40 13.80
CA GLY A 422 8.29 -0.18 12.39
C GLY A 422 9.45 -0.25 11.38
N SER A 423 10.69 -0.42 11.83
CA SER A 423 11.86 -0.59 10.98
C SER A 423 12.33 -2.06 10.96
N TRP A 424 12.82 -2.50 9.80
CA TRP A 424 13.46 -3.81 9.67
C TRP A 424 14.95 -3.69 9.94
N TYR A 425 15.47 -4.62 10.72
CA TYR A 425 16.89 -4.75 11.03
C TYR A 425 17.31 -6.18 10.69
N TYR A 426 18.58 -6.37 10.42
CA TYR A 426 19.12 -7.71 10.25
C TYR A 426 20.20 -7.96 11.29
N LEU A 427 20.02 -8.99 12.10
CA LEU A 427 21.00 -9.47 13.06
C LEU A 427 21.66 -10.69 12.43
N ASN A 428 22.99 -10.73 12.38
CA ASN A 428 23.69 -11.89 11.82
C ASN A 428 23.55 -13.13 12.74
N SER A 429 24.16 -14.25 12.36
CA SER A 429 24.10 -15.51 13.12
C SER A 429 24.63 -15.39 14.56
N ASN A 430 25.47 -14.39 14.83
CA ASN A 430 26.02 -14.11 16.15
C ASN A 430 25.21 -13.05 16.91
N GLY A 431 24.08 -12.59 16.36
CA GLY A 431 23.20 -11.58 16.95
C GLY A 431 23.63 -10.13 16.75
N VAL A 432 24.68 -9.88 15.96
CA VAL A 432 25.18 -8.52 15.69
C VAL A 432 24.38 -7.86 14.58
N MET A 433 23.94 -6.62 14.82
CA MET A 433 23.22 -5.81 13.84
C MET A 433 24.09 -5.44 12.64
N ALA A 434 23.59 -5.72 11.44
CA ALA A 434 24.23 -5.37 10.18
C ALA A 434 23.89 -3.93 9.75
N THR A 435 24.81 -3.31 9.02
CA THR A 435 24.66 -2.02 8.35
C THR A 435 25.25 -2.13 6.93
N GLY A 436 24.81 -1.30 6.00
CA GLY A 436 25.24 -1.31 4.61
C GLY A 436 24.50 -2.34 3.75
N TRP A 437 25.10 -2.72 2.62
CA TRP A 437 24.50 -3.68 1.70
C TRP A 437 24.53 -5.10 2.26
N LEU A 438 23.37 -5.74 2.28
CA LEU A 438 23.14 -7.12 2.70
C LEU A 438 22.55 -7.92 1.54
N GLN A 439 23.21 -9.01 1.16
CA GLN A 439 22.62 -9.99 0.26
C GLN A 439 21.94 -11.09 1.08
N TYR A 440 20.63 -11.24 0.94
CA TYR A 440 19.85 -12.25 1.65
C TYR A 440 18.89 -12.95 0.70
N ASN A 441 18.98 -14.28 0.62
CA ASN A 441 18.15 -15.13 -0.23
C ASN A 441 18.08 -14.68 -1.71
N GLY A 442 19.22 -14.24 -2.26
CA GLY A 442 19.32 -13.82 -3.67
C GLY A 442 18.86 -12.38 -3.96
N SER A 443 18.41 -11.62 -2.96
CA SER A 443 18.06 -10.20 -3.09
C SER A 443 18.99 -9.32 -2.28
N TRP A 444 19.21 -8.08 -2.73
CA TRP A 444 20.02 -7.08 -2.04
C TRP A 444 19.13 -6.12 -1.24
N TYR A 445 19.53 -5.85 -0.01
CA TYR A 445 18.89 -4.94 0.92
C TYR A 445 19.93 -3.94 1.40
N TYR A 446 19.56 -2.68 1.55
CA TYR A 446 20.45 -1.67 2.13
C TYR A 446 20.00 -1.35 3.56
N LEU A 447 20.89 -1.54 4.52
CA LEU A 447 20.69 -1.15 5.91
C LEU A 447 21.44 0.17 6.15
N ASN A 448 20.76 1.17 6.69
CA ASN A 448 21.34 2.47 6.98
C ASN A 448 22.42 2.35 8.08
N ALA A 449 23.15 3.43 8.36
CA ALA A 449 24.17 3.46 9.41
C ALA A 449 23.62 3.14 10.82
N ASN A 450 22.33 3.38 11.04
CA ASN A 450 21.62 3.01 12.27
C ASN A 450 21.02 1.58 12.23
N GLY A 451 21.33 0.79 11.19
CA GLY A 451 20.89 -0.59 11.00
C GLY A 451 19.49 -0.76 10.40
N ALA A 452 18.69 0.31 10.30
CA ALA A 452 17.35 0.24 9.74
C ALA A 452 17.41 0.04 8.23
N MET A 453 16.66 -0.93 7.72
CA MET A 453 16.53 -1.22 6.30
C MET A 453 15.89 -0.04 5.58
N ALA A 454 16.59 0.47 4.57
CA ALA A 454 16.07 1.51 3.71
C ALA A 454 14.96 0.95 2.82
N THR A 455 13.88 1.71 2.72
CA THR A 455 12.77 1.46 1.79
C THR A 455 12.64 2.66 0.85
N GLY A 456 12.55 2.43 -0.45
CA GLY A 456 12.59 3.49 -1.47
C GLY A 456 14.02 3.90 -1.84
N TRP A 457 14.19 5.08 -2.43
CA TRP A 457 15.50 5.58 -2.86
C TRP A 457 16.34 6.02 -1.66
N ALA A 458 17.50 5.41 -1.46
CA ALA A 458 18.47 5.81 -0.45
C ALA A 458 19.68 6.47 -1.11
N LYS A 459 20.08 7.66 -0.63
CA LYS A 459 21.34 8.29 -1.06
C LYS A 459 22.50 7.56 -0.40
N VAL A 460 23.00 6.53 -1.07
CA VAL A 460 24.21 5.81 -0.70
C VAL A 460 25.43 6.62 -1.13
N ASN A 461 26.20 7.13 -0.17
CA ASN A 461 27.53 7.66 -0.45
C ASN A 461 28.46 6.47 -0.73
N VAL A 462 28.57 6.08 -2.00
CA VAL A 462 29.57 5.11 -2.44
C VAL A 462 30.92 5.81 -2.37
N HIS A 463 31.65 5.60 -1.27
CA HIS A 463 33.07 5.93 -1.24
C HIS A 463 33.76 4.90 -2.13
N GLY A 464 33.88 5.23 -3.41
CA GLY A 464 34.78 4.53 -4.32
C GLY A 464 36.20 4.78 -3.85
N THR A 465 36.74 3.87 -3.04
CA THR A 465 38.19 3.66 -3.02
C THR A 465 38.54 3.00 -4.34
N THR A 466 38.98 3.84 -5.29
CA THR A 466 39.77 3.42 -6.44
C THR A 466 41.02 2.66 -6.03
#